data_AF-A0AAD0YW13-F1
#
_entry.id   AF-A0AAD0YW13-F1
#
_cell.length_a   1.000
_cell.length_b   1.000
_cell.length_c   1.000
_cell.angle_alpha   90.00
_cell.angle_beta   90.00
_cell.angle_gamma   90.00
#
_symmetry.space_group_name_H-M   'P 1'
#
loop_
_entity.id
_entity.type
_entity.pdbx_description
1 polymer ?
#
loop_
_entity_poly.entity_id
_entity_poly.type
_entity_poly.pdbx_seq_one_letter_code
_entity_poly.pdbx_strand_id
1 'polypeptide(L)'
;MVLNVLYDVSTDIGNAQEYIYSSKYKNCILTEDETFYKEGNGKIENNMKCSGKTVMDTTNKKNILLLILLLFQATFAQSGKTSPIITISGSFKLGFKTYDKEFNMYQNPFILNDGKKYSIKGYNHANYSGGKILSISPDKKYIVLDYISKGYVDDGINKTLYENYLCVIVDVAKRKVVTELQGDCGGHWNKQNRWINDGKIIF
;
A
#
# COMPACT_ATOMS: atom_id res chain seq x y z
N MET A 1 -8.71 -23.35 -18.32
CA MET A 1 -10.09 -23.37 -18.85
C MET A 1 -10.32 -21.99 -19.45
N VAL A 2 -10.48 -21.91 -20.77
CA VAL A 2 -10.67 -20.62 -21.45
C VAL A 2 -12.16 -20.36 -21.50
N LEU A 3 -12.61 -19.31 -20.83
CA LEU A 3 -13.98 -18.82 -20.86
C LEU A 3 -13.99 -17.58 -21.76
N ASN A 4 -14.77 -17.65 -22.84
CA ASN A 4 -15.02 -16.51 -23.71
C ASN A 4 -16.44 -16.01 -23.43
N VAL A 5 -16.57 -14.70 -23.23
CA VAL A 5 -17.87 -14.02 -23.07
C VAL A 5 -18.20 -13.36 -24.41
N LEU A 6 -19.38 -13.65 -24.94
CA LEU A 6 -19.92 -13.04 -26.16
C LEU A 6 -21.21 -12.32 -25.79
N TYR A 7 -21.37 -11.09 -26.27
CA TYR A 7 -22.59 -10.31 -26.13
C TYR A 7 -23.37 -10.37 -27.43
N ASP A 8 -24.62 -10.83 -27.37
CA ASP A 8 -25.55 -10.70 -28.49
C ASP A 8 -26.57 -9.60 -28.17
N VAL A 9 -26.81 -8.71 -29.12
CA VAL A 9 -27.73 -7.57 -28.98
C VAL A 9 -28.88 -7.80 -29.96
N SER A 10 -29.97 -8.38 -29.45
CA SER A 10 -31.21 -8.48 -30.21
C SER A 10 -31.89 -7.11 -30.29
N THR A 11 -32.27 -6.69 -31.50
CA THR A 11 -32.74 -5.33 -31.81
C THR A 11 -34.19 -5.04 -31.46
N ASP A 12 -34.95 -5.96 -30.83
CA ASP A 12 -36.39 -5.73 -30.62
C ASP A 12 -36.86 -5.57 -29.16
N ILE A 13 -36.05 -5.89 -28.15
CA ILE A 13 -36.41 -5.58 -26.74
C ILE A 13 -35.10 -5.41 -25.96
N GLY A 14 -34.80 -4.20 -25.51
CA GLY A 14 -33.50 -3.79 -24.95
C GLY A 14 -33.09 -4.41 -23.61
N ASN A 15 -32.94 -5.74 -23.54
CA ASN A 15 -32.29 -6.45 -22.44
C ASN A 15 -31.16 -7.32 -23.01
N ALA A 16 -29.92 -6.99 -22.67
CA ALA A 16 -28.76 -7.84 -22.95
C ALA A 16 -28.74 -9.00 -21.93
N GLN A 17 -28.70 -10.24 -22.42
CA GLN A 17 -28.49 -11.43 -21.58
C GLN A 17 -27.07 -11.97 -21.79
N GLU A 18 -26.39 -12.27 -20.69
CA GLU A 18 -25.02 -12.76 -20.68
C GLU A 18 -25.03 -14.29 -20.66
N TYR A 19 -24.43 -14.93 -21.68
CA TYR A 19 -24.34 -16.39 -21.75
C TYR A 19 -22.90 -16.86 -21.63
N ILE A 20 -22.69 -17.88 -20.81
CA ILE A 20 -21.36 -18.46 -20.58
C ILE A 20 -21.20 -19.71 -21.44
N TYR A 21 -20.33 -19.64 -22.45
CA TYR A 21 -20.03 -20.79 -23.30
C TYR A 21 -18.85 -21.60 -22.75
N SER A 22 -19.04 -22.92 -22.60
CA SER A 22 -17.96 -23.85 -22.23
C SER A 22 -17.55 -24.67 -23.44
N SER A 23 -16.31 -24.54 -23.88
CA SER A 23 -15.75 -25.31 -25.01
C SER A 23 -15.76 -26.83 -24.79
N LYS A 24 -16.01 -27.28 -23.56
CA LYS A 24 -16.10 -28.70 -23.18
C LYS A 24 -17.40 -29.36 -23.62
N TYR A 25 -18.45 -28.59 -23.87
CA TYR A 25 -19.76 -29.10 -24.31
C TYR A 25 -20.12 -28.42 -25.62
N LYS A 26 -19.83 -29.08 -26.75
CA LYS A 26 -20.20 -28.57 -28.07
C LYS A 26 -21.72 -28.38 -28.11
N ASN A 27 -22.15 -27.13 -28.22
CA ASN A 27 -23.52 -26.70 -28.52
C ASN A 27 -24.55 -26.84 -27.39
N CYS A 28 -24.16 -26.73 -26.11
CA CYS A 28 -25.13 -26.59 -25.00
C CYS A 28 -24.92 -25.26 -24.26
N ILE A 29 -26.00 -24.48 -24.08
CA ILE A 29 -26.05 -23.20 -23.38
C ILE A 29 -26.69 -23.42 -22.01
N LEU A 30 -26.10 -22.83 -20.96
CA LEU A 30 -26.61 -22.84 -19.59
C LEU A 30 -27.30 -21.49 -19.30
N THR A 31 -28.57 -21.53 -18.94
CA THR A 31 -29.34 -20.36 -18.54
C THR A 31 -29.26 -20.12 -17.03
N GLU A 32 -29.66 -18.94 -16.56
CA GLU A 32 -29.64 -18.56 -15.14
C GLU A 32 -30.49 -19.47 -14.23
N ASP A 33 -31.49 -20.14 -14.80
CA ASP A 33 -32.33 -21.14 -14.12
C ASP A 33 -31.72 -22.57 -14.12
N GLU A 34 -30.44 -22.69 -14.48
CA GLU A 34 -29.66 -23.94 -14.55
C GLU A 34 -30.16 -24.96 -15.59
N THR A 35 -30.92 -24.50 -16.59
CA THR A 35 -31.42 -25.37 -17.67
C THR A 35 -30.45 -25.41 -18.86
N PHE A 36 -30.25 -26.60 -19.46
CA PHE A 36 -29.36 -26.79 -20.61
C PHE A 36 -30.15 -26.87 -21.92
N TYR A 37 -29.86 -25.97 -22.87
CA TYR A 37 -30.45 -25.94 -24.21
C TYR A 37 -29.42 -26.25 -25.28
N LYS A 38 -29.85 -26.95 -26.34
CA LYS A 38 -28.99 -27.23 -27.49
C LYS A 38 -29.12 -26.12 -28.54
N GLU A 39 -27.99 -25.60 -29.01
CA GLU A 39 -27.97 -24.61 -30.08
C GLU A 39 -27.96 -25.29 -31.46
N GLY A 40 -28.99 -25.04 -32.27
CA GLY A 40 -29.08 -25.47 -33.66
C GLY A 40 -29.30 -24.28 -34.59
N ASN A 41 -28.40 -24.05 -35.53
CA ASN A 41 -28.53 -23.04 -36.60
C ASN A 41 -28.88 -21.60 -36.13
N GLY A 42 -28.35 -21.17 -34.98
CA GLY A 42 -28.54 -19.80 -34.47
C GLY A 42 -29.91 -19.52 -33.86
N LYS A 43 -30.68 -20.55 -33.47
CA LYS A 43 -31.90 -20.41 -32.67
C LYS A 43 -31.89 -21.37 -31.48
N ILE A 44 -32.45 -20.91 -30.35
CA ILE A 44 -32.62 -21.70 -29.13
C ILE A 44 -33.86 -22.58 -29.29
N GLU A 45 -33.68 -23.91 -29.32
CA GLU A 45 -34.79 -24.87 -29.36
C GLU A 45 -35.16 -25.33 -27.94
N ASN A 46 -36.33 -24.93 -27.46
CA ASN A 46 -36.76 -25.11 -26.07
C ASN A 46 -37.11 -26.55 -25.63
N ASN A 47 -37.02 -27.55 -26.51
CA ASN A 47 -37.59 -28.89 -26.28
C ASN A 47 -36.58 -30.05 -26.31
N MET A 48 -35.27 -29.81 -26.31
CA MET A 48 -34.26 -30.87 -26.32
C MET A 48 -33.33 -30.80 -25.10
N LYS A 49 -33.46 -31.76 -24.17
CA LYS A 49 -32.53 -31.91 -23.04
C LYS A 49 -31.19 -32.48 -23.53
N CYS A 50 -30.08 -31.81 -23.24
CA CYS A 50 -28.74 -32.38 -23.43
C CYS A 50 -28.61 -33.64 -22.55
N SER A 51 -28.68 -34.83 -23.17
CA SER A 51 -28.52 -36.11 -22.48
C SER A 51 -27.04 -36.37 -22.20
N GLY A 52 -26.63 -36.14 -20.95
CA GLY A 52 -25.31 -36.45 -20.46
C GLY A 52 -25.31 -36.49 -18.94
N LYS A 53 -25.76 -37.61 -18.36
CA LYS A 53 -25.55 -37.87 -16.92
C LYS A 53 -24.04 -38.00 -16.66
N THR A 54 -23.51 -37.13 -15.82
CA THR A 54 -22.73 -37.60 -14.67
C THR A 54 -23.04 -36.68 -13.49
N VAL A 55 -23.78 -37.26 -12.55
CA VAL A 55 -24.00 -36.75 -11.20
C VAL A 55 -22.62 -36.46 -10.61
N MET A 56 -22.31 -35.19 -10.36
CA MET A 56 -21.20 -34.86 -9.46
C MET A 56 -21.61 -35.32 -8.07
N ASP A 57 -21.05 -36.46 -7.68
CA ASP A 57 -21.06 -37.04 -6.34
C ASP A 57 -20.90 -35.94 -5.29
N THR A 58 -21.92 -35.80 -4.43
CA THR A 58 -22.04 -34.80 -3.37
C THR A 58 -20.90 -34.86 -2.35
N THR A 59 -20.09 -35.92 -2.39
CA THR A 59 -18.86 -36.06 -1.60
C THR A 59 -17.75 -35.11 -2.07
N ASN A 60 -17.70 -34.76 -3.36
CA ASN A 60 -16.67 -33.87 -3.92
C ASN A 60 -17.02 -32.37 -3.85
N LYS A 61 -18.30 -32.01 -3.69
CA LYS A 61 -18.73 -30.60 -3.51
C LYS A 61 -18.21 -29.99 -2.20
N LYS A 62 -18.18 -30.77 -1.10
CA LYS A 62 -17.61 -30.31 0.17
C LYS A 62 -16.12 -30.02 0.06
N ASN A 63 -15.36 -30.87 -0.63
CA ASN A 63 -13.91 -30.68 -0.80
C ASN A 63 -13.57 -29.51 -1.72
N ILE A 64 -14.34 -29.29 -2.79
CA ILE A 64 -14.16 -28.13 -3.68
C ILE A 64 -14.55 -26.83 -2.97
N LEU A 65 -15.64 -26.83 -2.21
CA LEU A 65 -16.04 -25.67 -1.39
C LEU A 65 -14.99 -25.39 -0.31
N LEU A 66 -14.42 -26.42 0.32
CA LEU A 66 -13.32 -26.29 1.28
C LEU A 66 -12.06 -25.71 0.62
N LEU A 67 -11.71 -26.16 -0.59
CA LEU A 67 -10.57 -25.65 -1.34
C LEU A 67 -10.76 -24.18 -1.75
N ILE A 68 -11.97 -23.80 -2.17
CA ILE A 68 -12.29 -22.39 -2.50
C ILE A 68 -12.25 -21.53 -1.22
N LEU A 69 -12.77 -22.03 -0.09
CA LEU A 69 -12.70 -21.35 1.21
C LEU A 69 -11.25 -21.18 1.72
N LEU A 70 -10.39 -22.17 1.47
CA LEU A 70 -8.96 -22.14 1.78
C LEU A 70 -8.21 -21.13 0.88
N LEU A 71 -8.60 -20.98 -0.38
CA LEU A 71 -8.02 -20.00 -1.29
C LEU A 71 -8.40 -18.55 -0.92
N PHE A 72 -9.55 -18.31 -0.30
CA PHE A 72 -9.91 -16.99 0.23
C PHE A 72 -9.07 -16.56 1.44
N GLN A 73 -8.55 -17.50 2.24
CA GLN A 73 -7.64 -17.17 3.34
C GLN A 73 -6.22 -16.79 2.87
N ALA A 74 -5.89 -17.03 1.60
CA ALA A 74 -4.60 -16.64 1.04
C ALA A 74 -4.56 -15.19 0.51
N THR A 75 -5.67 -14.45 0.60
CA THR A 75 -5.70 -13.04 0.16
C THR A 75 -5.28 -12.09 1.30
N PHE A 76 -4.08 -11.52 1.12
CA PHE A 76 -3.53 -10.36 1.84
C PHE A 76 -3.01 -10.55 3.27
N ALA A 77 -2.00 -11.42 3.43
CA ALA A 77 -0.85 -11.01 4.24
C ALA A 77 0.06 -10.11 3.38
N GLN A 78 -0.39 -8.90 3.03
CA GLN A 78 0.56 -7.85 2.67
C GLN A 78 1.33 -7.57 3.96
N SER A 79 2.47 -8.24 4.16
CA SER A 79 3.41 -7.86 5.22
C SER A 79 3.91 -6.47 4.88
N GLY A 80 3.15 -5.44 5.31
CA GLY A 80 3.60 -4.07 5.25
C GLY A 80 4.96 -4.01 5.92
N LYS A 81 5.94 -3.42 5.24
CA LYS A 81 7.28 -3.19 5.78
C LYS A 81 7.10 -2.59 7.17
N THR A 82 7.51 -3.31 8.21
CA THR A 82 7.32 -2.85 9.59
C THR A 82 8.04 -1.52 9.73
N SER A 83 7.31 -0.46 10.11
CA SER A 83 7.91 0.85 10.28
C SER A 83 9.05 0.75 11.30
N PRO A 84 10.24 1.30 10.98
CA PRO A 84 11.39 1.19 11.86
C PRO A 84 11.08 1.87 13.20
N ILE A 85 11.45 1.21 14.29
CA ILE A 85 11.47 1.78 15.63
C ILE A 85 12.94 1.86 16.06
N ILE A 86 13.44 3.07 16.26
CA ILE A 86 14.85 3.36 16.48
C ILE A 86 15.02 3.88 17.90
N THR A 87 15.87 3.24 18.69
CA THR A 87 16.13 3.67 20.08
C THR A 87 16.91 4.98 20.10
N ILE A 88 16.44 5.97 20.87
CA ILE A 88 17.16 7.22 21.14
C ILE A 88 17.84 7.12 22.52
N SER A 89 17.04 6.75 23.53
CA SER A 89 17.48 6.54 24.92
C SER A 89 16.68 5.39 25.55
N GLY A 90 16.89 5.11 26.83
CA GLY A 90 16.17 4.02 27.52
C GLY A 90 14.65 4.16 27.46
N SER A 91 14.13 5.40 27.55
CA SER A 91 12.70 5.70 27.54
C SER A 91 12.16 6.16 26.18
N PHE A 92 13.01 6.75 25.33
CA PHE A 92 12.58 7.35 24.07
C PHE A 92 13.00 6.53 22.85
N LYS A 93 12.06 6.32 21.93
CA LYS A 93 12.32 5.75 20.59
C LYS A 93 11.69 6.63 19.52
N LEU A 94 12.27 6.66 18.33
CA LEU A 94 11.71 7.25 17.13
C LEU A 94 10.95 6.18 16.33
N GLY A 95 9.82 6.56 15.74
CA GLY A 95 9.16 5.75 14.72
C GLY A 95 8.51 6.61 13.65
N PHE A 96 7.97 5.96 12.62
CA PHE A 96 7.32 6.62 11.49
C PHE A 96 5.93 6.03 11.24
N LYS A 97 4.93 6.88 11.06
CA LYS A 97 3.54 6.44 10.88
C LYS A 97 3.29 5.89 9.49
N THR A 98 3.92 6.47 8.48
CA THR A 98 3.66 6.14 7.07
C THR A 98 4.95 5.88 6.32
N TYR A 99 4.86 5.00 5.32
CA TYR A 99 5.92 4.71 4.36
C TYR A 99 5.34 4.86 2.97
N ASP A 100 5.97 5.73 2.21
CA ASP A 100 5.64 6.03 0.82
C ASP A 100 6.40 5.06 -0.08
N LYS A 101 5.64 4.27 -0.84
CA LYS A 101 6.20 3.25 -1.73
C LYS A 101 6.77 3.83 -3.02
N GLU A 102 6.25 4.97 -3.48
CA GLU A 102 6.69 5.62 -4.70
C GLU A 102 8.10 6.20 -4.51
N PHE A 103 8.32 6.88 -3.39
CA PHE A 103 9.61 7.48 -3.09
C PHE A 103 10.53 6.59 -2.24
N ASN A 104 10.04 5.44 -1.74
CA ASN A 104 10.76 4.55 -0.82
C ASN A 104 11.24 5.27 0.45
N MET A 105 10.36 6.09 1.04
CA MET A 105 10.71 6.98 2.16
C MET A 105 9.64 6.97 3.24
N TYR A 106 10.02 7.41 4.44
CA TYR A 106 9.12 7.48 5.60
C TYR A 106 8.61 8.90 5.81
N GLN A 107 7.42 9.03 6.40
CA GLN A 107 6.82 10.31 6.77
C GLN A 107 6.20 10.21 8.17
N ASN A 108 5.79 11.37 8.70
CA ASN A 108 5.09 11.48 9.97
C ASN A 108 5.86 10.82 11.13
N PRO A 109 7.07 11.31 11.46
CA PRO A 109 7.82 10.80 12.59
C PRO A 109 7.10 11.08 13.91
N PHE A 110 7.25 10.15 14.85
CA PHE A 110 6.72 10.25 16.21
C PHE A 110 7.75 9.79 17.23
N ILE A 111 7.67 10.33 18.43
CA ILE A 111 8.40 9.85 19.60
C ILE A 111 7.52 8.86 20.35
N LEU A 112 8.05 7.67 20.60
CA LEU A 112 7.48 6.68 21.50
C LEU A 112 8.12 6.86 22.87
N ASN A 113 7.31 7.11 23.89
CA ASN A 113 7.72 7.16 25.29
C ASN A 113 6.70 6.39 26.13
N ASP A 114 7.16 5.44 26.97
CA ASP A 114 6.30 4.62 27.82
C ASP A 114 5.12 3.97 27.08
N GLY A 115 5.38 3.46 25.88
CA GLY A 115 4.37 2.84 25.01
C GLY A 115 3.41 3.82 24.30
N LYS A 116 3.47 5.11 24.61
CA LYS A 116 2.63 6.15 24.00
C LYS A 116 3.34 6.84 22.84
N LYS A 117 2.63 7.02 21.73
CA LYS A 117 3.13 7.70 20.52
C LYS A 117 2.77 9.18 20.55
N TYR A 118 3.74 10.03 20.25
CA TYR A 118 3.57 11.47 20.19
C TYR A 118 4.11 12.02 18.88
N SER A 119 3.27 12.71 18.11
CA SER A 119 3.73 13.43 16.91
C SER A 119 4.75 14.50 17.27
N ILE A 120 5.72 14.71 16.39
CA ILE A 120 6.72 15.77 16.56
C ILE A 120 6.14 17.09 16.05
N LYS A 121 5.87 18.03 16.96
CA LYS A 121 5.35 19.35 16.63
C LYS A 121 6.35 20.13 15.78
N GLY A 122 5.89 20.73 14.69
CA GLY A 122 6.74 21.49 13.76
C GLY A 122 7.38 20.65 12.66
N TYR A 123 7.24 19.31 12.69
CA TYR A 123 7.61 18.49 11.54
C TYR A 123 6.44 18.46 10.55
N ASN A 124 6.58 19.06 9.36
CA ASN A 124 5.58 19.00 8.30
C ASN A 124 5.38 17.55 7.81
N HIS A 125 4.12 17.10 7.80
CA HIS A 125 3.74 15.74 7.41
C HIS A 125 4.03 15.41 5.94
N ALA A 126 4.15 16.42 5.08
CA ALA A 126 4.51 16.25 3.68
C ALA A 126 6.00 15.89 3.49
N ASN A 127 6.86 16.21 4.46
CA ASN A 127 8.30 15.97 4.33
C ASN A 127 8.69 14.53 4.68
N TYR A 128 9.64 14.03 3.91
CA TYR A 128 10.13 12.67 3.93
C TYR A 128 11.39 12.53 4.78
N SER A 129 11.67 11.28 5.16
CA SER A 129 12.87 10.87 5.86
C SER A 129 13.37 9.52 5.33
N GLY A 130 14.69 9.31 5.38
CA GLY A 130 15.31 8.01 5.11
C GLY A 130 15.02 6.95 6.17
N GLY A 131 14.26 7.28 7.23
CA GLY A 131 13.90 6.32 8.27
C GLY A 131 15.03 6.03 9.23
N LYS A 132 15.92 6.99 9.46
CA LYS A 132 17.06 6.90 10.38
C LYS A 132 17.20 8.18 11.20
N ILE A 133 17.96 8.09 12.29
CA ILE A 133 18.47 9.25 13.01
C ILE A 133 19.83 9.61 12.40
N LEU A 134 20.01 10.86 11.99
CA LEU A 134 21.27 11.34 11.43
C LEU A 134 22.33 11.52 12.52
N SER A 135 21.93 12.06 13.67
CA SER A 135 22.82 12.25 14.81
C SER A 135 22.03 12.40 16.11
N ILE A 136 22.66 12.08 17.25
CA ILE A 136 22.08 12.17 18.59
C ILE A 136 23.02 13.01 19.46
N SER A 137 22.49 13.97 20.22
CA SER A 137 23.31 14.77 21.15
C SER A 137 23.91 13.90 22.26
N PRO A 138 25.06 14.28 22.85
CA PRO A 138 25.68 13.52 23.94
C PRO A 138 24.74 13.19 25.10
N ASP A 139 23.88 14.13 25.49
CA ASP A 139 22.86 13.95 26.54
C ASP A 139 21.57 13.27 26.07
N LYS A 140 21.48 12.93 24.77
CA LYS A 140 20.32 12.33 24.10
C LYS A 140 19.04 13.19 24.14
N LYS A 141 19.16 14.47 24.48
CA LYS A 141 18.05 15.42 24.50
C LYS A 141 17.60 15.82 23.10
N TYR A 142 18.54 15.82 22.15
CA TYR A 142 18.30 16.23 20.77
C TYR A 142 18.65 15.12 19.78
N ILE A 143 17.87 15.05 18.72
CA ILE A 143 18.16 14.22 17.55
C ILE A 143 18.09 15.07 16.29
N VAL A 144 18.87 14.67 15.28
CA VAL A 144 18.82 15.26 13.94
C VAL A 144 18.13 14.28 13.01
N LEU A 145 17.10 14.74 12.30
CA LEU A 145 16.31 13.94 11.36
C LEU A 145 16.34 14.56 9.96
N ASP A 146 16.30 13.72 8.94
CA ASP A 146 15.98 14.16 7.57
C ASP A 146 14.65 14.94 7.55
N TYR A 147 14.56 15.94 6.67
CA TYR A 147 13.36 16.76 6.44
C TYR A 147 13.23 17.08 4.95
N ILE A 148 13.07 16.03 4.15
CA ILE A 148 13.25 16.08 2.70
C ILE A 148 11.92 16.46 2.03
N SER A 149 11.91 17.57 1.30
CA SER A 149 10.79 17.90 0.44
C SER A 149 10.98 17.20 -0.90
N LYS A 150 10.01 16.39 -1.32
CA LYS A 150 10.09 15.62 -2.56
C LYS A 150 8.72 15.54 -3.23
N GLY A 151 8.68 15.71 -4.54
CA GLY A 151 7.44 15.62 -5.29
C GLY A 151 7.60 15.98 -6.76
N TYR A 152 6.58 15.65 -7.55
CA TYR A 152 6.54 16.05 -8.95
C TYR A 152 5.93 17.43 -9.10
N VAL A 153 6.55 18.25 -9.94
CA VAL A 153 5.95 19.49 -10.44
C VAL A 153 5.58 19.26 -11.90
N ASP A 154 4.34 19.55 -12.22
CA ASP A 154 3.77 19.44 -13.56
C ASP A 154 3.72 20.83 -14.19
N ASP A 155 4.42 21.02 -15.31
CA ASP A 155 4.38 22.26 -16.08
C ASP A 155 3.31 22.24 -17.20
N GLY A 156 2.47 21.20 -17.23
CA GLY A 156 1.44 20.94 -18.24
C GLY A 156 1.92 20.12 -19.42
N ILE A 157 3.23 19.91 -19.57
CA ILE A 157 3.85 19.12 -20.64
C ILE A 157 4.66 17.97 -20.04
N ASN A 158 5.45 18.26 -19.02
CA ASN A 158 6.36 17.35 -18.35
C ASN A 158 6.10 17.33 -16.84
N LYS A 159 6.23 16.13 -16.26
CA LYS A 159 6.33 15.96 -14.82
C LYS A 159 7.79 15.82 -14.43
N THR A 160 8.31 16.82 -13.74
CA THR A 160 9.70 16.82 -13.25
C THR A 160 9.72 16.53 -11.76
N LEU A 161 10.56 15.57 -11.34
CA LEU A 161 10.76 15.26 -9.92
C LEU A 161 11.70 16.29 -9.29
N TYR A 162 11.23 16.95 -8.23
CA TYR A 162 12.03 17.85 -7.41
C TYR A 162 12.31 17.22 -6.05
N GLU A 163 13.53 17.46 -5.55
CA GLU A 163 13.96 17.04 -4.22
C GLU A 163 14.78 18.16 -3.58
N ASN A 164 14.44 18.52 -2.34
CA ASN A 164 15.19 19.45 -1.52
C ASN A 164 15.56 18.78 -0.19
N TYR A 165 16.85 18.62 0.04
CA TYR A 165 17.39 17.96 1.22
C TYR A 165 17.63 18.97 2.35
N LEU A 166 16.83 18.87 3.39
CA LEU A 166 16.99 19.59 4.65
C LEU A 166 17.04 18.58 5.81
N CYS A 167 17.37 19.07 7.00
CA CYS A 167 17.25 18.30 8.23
C CYS A 167 16.75 19.19 9.37
N VAL A 168 16.29 18.55 10.44
CA VAL A 168 15.74 19.23 11.61
C VAL A 168 16.38 18.71 12.89
N ILE A 169 16.61 19.63 13.83
CA ILE A 169 16.92 19.28 15.21
C ILE A 169 15.60 19.18 15.98
N VAL A 170 15.39 18.06 16.65
CA VAL A 170 14.19 17.79 17.46
C VAL A 170 14.58 17.69 18.93
N ASP A 171 13.91 18.44 19.80
CA ASP A 171 13.91 18.21 21.24
C ASP A 171 13.00 17.02 21.55
N VAL A 172 13.61 15.92 22.01
CA VAL A 172 12.97 14.61 22.15
C VAL A 172 11.90 14.63 23.23
N ALA A 173 12.18 15.23 24.39
CA ALA A 173 11.23 15.29 25.51
C ALA A 173 10.06 16.24 25.21
N LYS A 174 10.36 17.38 24.57
CA LYS A 174 9.33 18.34 24.14
C LYS A 174 8.59 17.91 22.88
N ARG A 175 9.08 16.89 22.17
CA ARG A 175 8.49 16.33 20.94
C ARG A 175 8.28 17.43 19.91
N LYS A 176 9.30 18.27 19.68
CA LYS A 176 9.19 19.47 18.85
C LYS A 176 10.45 19.70 18.04
N VAL A 177 10.30 20.08 16.77
CA VAL A 177 11.37 20.70 15.98
C VAL A 177 11.77 22.02 16.65
N VAL A 178 13.06 22.16 16.94
CA VAL A 178 13.65 23.36 17.54
C VAL A 178 14.48 24.16 16.56
N THR A 179 14.90 23.57 15.45
CA THR A 179 15.67 24.22 14.39
C THR A 179 15.53 23.43 13.08
N GLU A 180 15.36 24.15 11.98
CA GLU A 180 15.47 23.63 10.61
C GLU A 180 16.84 24.04 10.07
N LEU A 181 17.54 23.11 9.42
CA LEU A 181 18.89 23.30 8.91
C LEU A 181 18.88 23.16 7.39
N GLN A 182 19.30 24.24 6.72
CA GLN A 182 19.52 24.26 5.28
C GLN A 182 21.03 24.37 5.03
N GLY A 183 21.64 23.31 4.52
CA GLY A 183 23.10 23.25 4.30
C GLY A 183 23.93 22.83 5.53
N ASP A 184 23.39 22.93 6.75
CA ASP A 184 24.10 22.59 7.99
C ASP A 184 23.90 21.14 8.48
N CYS A 185 23.36 20.26 7.62
CA CYS A 185 23.08 18.87 7.98
C CYS A 185 24.33 18.01 8.16
N GLY A 186 25.47 18.45 7.62
CA GLY A 186 26.77 17.79 7.79
C GLY A 186 27.48 18.10 9.13
N GLY A 187 26.84 18.86 10.02
CA GLY A 187 27.40 19.20 11.32
C GLY A 187 27.54 18.02 12.28
N HIS A 188 28.03 18.31 13.48
CA HIS A 188 28.21 17.34 14.56
C HIS A 188 27.95 17.98 15.93
N TRP A 189 27.61 17.15 16.91
CA TRP A 189 27.47 17.60 18.29
C TRP A 189 28.81 17.74 18.99
N ASN A 190 29.01 18.85 19.72
CA ASN A 190 30.10 18.95 20.68
C ASN A 190 29.68 18.44 22.08
N LYS A 191 30.65 18.38 23.01
CA LYS A 191 30.46 17.91 24.38
C LYS A 191 29.42 18.71 25.19
N GLN A 192 29.08 19.93 24.77
CA GLN A 192 28.07 20.78 25.41
C GLN A 192 26.69 20.70 24.74
N ASN A 193 26.43 19.68 23.91
CA ASN A 193 25.18 19.49 23.15
C ASN A 193 24.87 20.65 22.20
N ARG A 194 25.91 21.28 21.63
CA ARG A 194 25.76 22.27 20.57
C ARG A 194 26.05 21.65 19.21
N TRP A 195 25.25 21.98 18.20
CA TRP A 195 25.45 21.56 16.81
C TRP A 195 26.47 22.49 16.16
N ILE A 196 27.60 21.94 15.71
CA ILE A 196 28.67 22.67 15.05
C ILE A 196 28.74 22.25 13.59
N ASN A 197 28.81 23.22 12.69
CA ASN A 197 29.17 23.01 11.29
C ASN A 197 30.28 24.00 10.90
N ASP A 198 31.34 23.54 10.25
CA ASP A 198 32.50 24.35 9.84
C ASP A 198 33.04 25.29 10.94
N GLY A 199 33.13 24.78 12.18
CA GLY A 199 33.63 25.53 13.34
C GLY A 199 32.67 26.56 13.92
N LYS A 200 31.49 26.76 13.32
CA LYS A 200 30.44 27.66 13.80
C LYS A 200 29.41 26.90 14.62
N ILE A 201 28.96 27.52 15.71
CA ILE A 201 27.82 27.02 16.49
C ILE A 201 26.54 27.41 15.78
N ILE A 202 25.75 26.42 15.38
CA ILE A 202 24.47 26.60 14.70
C ILE A 202 23.30 26.50 15.69
N PHE A 203 23.42 25.61 16.68
CA PHE A 203 22.43 25.38 17.75
C PHE A 203 23.13 25.05 19.07
#